data_AF-A0A090FMH8-F1
#
_entry.id   AF-A0A090FMH8-F1
#
_cell.length_a   1.000
_cell.length_b   1.000
_cell.length_c   1.000
_cell.angle_alpha   90.00
_cell.angle_beta   90.00
_cell.angle_gamma   90.00
#
_symmetry.space_group_name_H-M   'P 1'
#
loop_
_entity.id
_entity.type
_entity.pdbx_description
1 polymer ?
#
loop_
_entity_poly.entity_id
_entity_poly.type
_entity_poly.pdbx_seq_one_letter_code
_entity_poly.pdbx_strand_id
1 'polypeptide(L)'
;MSEKLQDLILNYDPLAPELRFADTATEFAATLAAPPLPNPVPWPVGFAPFAMALDTSDPGGPLPQCDVLVVTWTAAEARALATLFTPGIQIESWGRYTHNLADFIPKVTGPRAPFRGGLAMYHHVLGLYHPCQIGEARVLCFKSGLHMDYDGPALPVKDLWEQIVAETGAKVVITTGTAGGIGDSIELGDVVIAKNVRFDCTTKFKNAPFKTASYATSTLPATTFAQVTEALLKPNGDALKPLNNSLPRMLYPESHELPQPVIVTTDFFAYDDTNDTYGLQELGHACEMGDAVLGLAMEGRADAPLWVAIRNASDPQIDGTLPKDQRDKVAGDIYKKYGLYTTVGSVIATWAVIRATVPAAANPAQPSPAIAAVIAAARAPQPAPQPSPEAVLLAALSADDATVTRGAAPSPVDAAAFAGEAERVGFDPGSASVDWRSYAFTDEAGNRRNLQLANVSQESNTGVFRGSYLFEAGRLVARQEFTARR
;
A
#
# COMPACT_ATOMS: atom_id res chain seq x y z
N MET A 1 -19.78 -1.88 11.65
CA MET A 1 -19.33 -1.75 10.25
C MET A 1 -19.48 -3.09 9.55
N SER A 2 -19.71 -3.11 8.24
CA SER A 2 -19.68 -4.38 7.50
C SER A 2 -18.27 -4.98 7.46
N GLU A 3 -18.17 -6.30 7.54
CA GLU A 3 -16.88 -7.00 7.42
C GLU A 3 -16.21 -6.73 6.06
N LYS A 4 -17.03 -6.54 5.01
CA LYS A 4 -16.59 -6.23 3.64
C LYS A 4 -15.80 -4.91 3.56
N LEU A 5 -16.23 -3.86 4.27
CA LEU A 5 -15.53 -2.57 4.24
C LEU A 5 -14.15 -2.66 4.89
N GLN A 6 -14.03 -3.31 6.04
CA GLN A 6 -12.73 -3.41 6.74
C GLN A 6 -11.70 -4.20 5.93
N ASP A 7 -12.13 -5.31 5.33
CA ASP A 7 -11.28 -6.11 4.46
C ASP A 7 -10.89 -5.34 3.18
N LEU A 8 -11.81 -4.55 2.60
CA LEU A 8 -11.50 -3.65 1.49
C LEU A 8 -10.40 -2.65 1.86
N ILE A 9 -10.56 -1.89 2.95
CA ILE A 9 -9.57 -0.88 3.35
C ILE A 9 -8.19 -1.48 3.55
N LEU A 10 -8.12 -2.67 4.14
CA LEU A 10 -6.84 -3.27 4.50
C LEU A 10 -6.13 -3.93 3.31
N ASN A 11 -6.89 -4.63 2.47
CA ASN A 11 -6.35 -5.56 1.48
C ASN A 11 -6.55 -5.10 0.03
N TYR A 12 -7.36 -4.07 -0.24
CA TYR A 12 -7.56 -3.58 -1.61
C TYR A 12 -6.27 -3.02 -2.18
N ASP A 13 -5.77 -3.71 -3.19
CA ASP A 13 -4.64 -3.26 -3.97
C ASP A 13 -5.14 -2.56 -5.25
N PRO A 14 -4.94 -1.25 -5.39
CA PRO A 14 -5.42 -0.49 -6.54
C PRO A 14 -4.68 -0.81 -7.85
N LEU A 15 -3.51 -1.45 -7.80
CA LEU A 15 -2.70 -1.80 -8.99
C LEU A 15 -2.74 -3.29 -9.31
N ALA A 16 -3.16 -4.12 -8.35
CA ALA A 16 -3.37 -5.54 -8.52
C ALA A 16 -4.61 -6.01 -7.74
N PRO A 17 -5.80 -5.44 -8.02
CA PRO A 17 -7.00 -5.75 -7.25
C PRO A 17 -7.33 -7.23 -7.32
N GLU A 18 -7.89 -7.76 -6.24
CA GLU A 18 -8.55 -9.07 -6.27
C GLU A 18 -9.98 -8.92 -6.78
N LEU A 19 -10.45 -9.91 -7.56
CA LEU A 19 -11.79 -9.91 -8.14
C LEU A 19 -12.90 -9.70 -7.11
N ARG A 20 -12.70 -10.19 -5.87
CA ARG A 20 -13.66 -10.05 -4.77
C ARG A 20 -13.99 -8.59 -4.38
N PHE A 21 -13.19 -7.63 -4.81
CA PHE A 21 -13.40 -6.20 -4.55
C PHE A 21 -14.11 -5.44 -5.67
N ALA A 22 -14.29 -6.07 -6.84
CA ALA A 22 -15.03 -5.48 -7.94
C ALA A 22 -16.49 -5.93 -7.89
N ASP A 23 -17.42 -5.00 -8.13
CA ASP A 23 -18.85 -5.33 -8.24
C ASP A 23 -19.16 -5.86 -9.65
N THR A 24 -18.33 -5.53 -10.65
CA THR A 24 -18.47 -5.99 -12.05
C THR A 24 -17.14 -6.35 -12.69
N ALA A 25 -17.19 -7.15 -13.76
CA ALA A 25 -16.01 -7.48 -14.54
C ALA A 25 -15.38 -6.26 -15.24
N THR A 26 -16.23 -5.34 -15.70
CA THR A 26 -15.82 -4.09 -16.32
C THR A 26 -15.10 -3.17 -15.33
N GLU A 27 -15.60 -3.05 -14.09
CA GLU A 27 -14.91 -2.30 -13.03
C GLU A 27 -13.53 -2.89 -12.75
N PHE A 28 -13.44 -4.22 -12.65
CA PHE A 28 -12.18 -4.92 -12.45
C PHE A 28 -11.16 -4.64 -13.56
N ALA A 29 -11.59 -4.75 -14.82
CA ALA A 29 -10.74 -4.48 -15.98
C ALA A 29 -10.30 -3.00 -16.06
N ALA A 30 -11.20 -2.07 -15.75
CA ALA A 30 -10.89 -0.64 -15.73
C ALA A 30 -9.83 -0.30 -14.67
N THR A 31 -9.92 -0.88 -13.47
CA THR A 31 -8.91 -0.67 -12.41
C THR A 31 -7.54 -1.17 -12.86
N LEU A 32 -7.45 -2.33 -13.50
CA LEU A 32 -6.17 -2.87 -13.97
C LEU A 32 -5.56 -2.11 -15.14
N ALA A 33 -6.38 -1.42 -15.93
CA ALA A 33 -5.91 -0.54 -16.99
C ALA A 33 -5.47 0.85 -16.47
N ALA A 34 -5.80 1.20 -15.22
CA ALA A 34 -5.47 2.50 -14.67
C ALA A 34 -3.95 2.62 -14.40
N PRO A 35 -3.31 3.72 -14.81
CA PRO A 35 -1.91 3.93 -14.49
C PRO A 35 -1.71 4.15 -12.97
N PRO A 36 -0.56 3.74 -12.39
CA PRO A 36 -0.28 3.95 -10.97
C PRO A 36 -0.32 5.41 -10.55
N LEU A 37 0.22 6.28 -11.40
CA LEU A 37 0.08 7.72 -11.31
C LEU A 37 -0.17 8.24 -12.72
N PRO A 38 -1.06 9.22 -12.91
CA PRO A 38 -1.31 9.77 -14.23
C PRO A 38 -0.10 10.55 -14.77
N ASN A 39 0.74 11.12 -13.92
CA ASN A 39 1.96 11.83 -14.31
C ASN A 39 3.09 11.62 -13.26
N PRO A 40 4.38 11.61 -13.67
CA PRO A 40 5.51 11.58 -12.74
C PRO A 40 5.58 12.84 -11.86
N VAL A 41 6.03 12.69 -10.62
CA VAL A 41 6.28 13.81 -9.70
C VAL A 41 7.59 14.52 -10.08
N PRO A 42 7.60 15.86 -10.28
CA PRO A 42 8.79 16.60 -10.69
C PRO A 42 9.70 16.89 -9.49
N TRP A 43 10.34 15.85 -8.96
CA TRP A 43 11.26 15.98 -7.83
C TRP A 43 12.38 16.99 -8.11
N PRO A 44 12.79 17.81 -7.12
CA PRO A 44 13.97 18.66 -7.24
C PRO A 44 15.22 17.83 -7.58
N VAL A 45 16.13 18.44 -8.34
CA VAL A 45 17.39 17.79 -8.75
C VAL A 45 18.15 17.29 -7.53
N GLY A 46 18.58 16.02 -7.56
CA GLY A 46 19.31 15.37 -6.47
C GLY A 46 18.44 14.83 -5.33
N PHE A 47 17.13 15.09 -5.35
CA PHE A 47 16.20 14.63 -4.30
C PHE A 47 15.10 13.71 -4.83
N ALA A 48 15.19 13.26 -6.08
CA ALA A 48 14.32 12.20 -6.57
C ALA A 48 14.62 10.89 -5.82
N PRO A 49 13.62 10.23 -5.21
CA PRO A 49 13.83 8.91 -4.62
C PRO A 49 14.23 7.88 -5.68
N PHE A 50 15.07 6.93 -5.30
CA PHE A 50 15.35 5.75 -6.11
C PHE A 50 15.53 4.51 -5.25
N ALA A 51 15.10 3.37 -5.78
CA ALA A 51 15.23 2.08 -5.12
C ALA A 51 16.72 1.68 -4.98
N MET A 52 17.10 1.19 -3.80
CA MET A 52 18.40 0.57 -3.57
C MET A 52 18.28 -0.95 -3.70
N ALA A 53 19.39 -1.65 -3.94
CA ALA A 53 19.36 -3.11 -3.97
C ALA A 53 18.87 -3.66 -2.61
N LEU A 54 17.92 -4.58 -2.67
CA LEU A 54 17.41 -5.31 -1.52
C LEU A 54 18.30 -6.53 -1.26
N ASP A 55 18.85 -6.62 -0.06
CA ASP A 55 19.48 -7.85 0.42
C ASP A 55 18.41 -8.79 0.99
N THR A 56 18.23 -9.94 0.33
CA THR A 56 17.28 -11.00 0.70
C THR A 56 17.98 -12.26 1.22
N SER A 57 19.27 -12.17 1.54
CA SER A 57 20.07 -13.33 1.96
C SER A 57 19.63 -13.90 3.31
N ASP A 58 19.05 -13.09 4.20
CA ASP A 58 18.55 -13.51 5.51
C ASP A 58 17.18 -12.87 5.84
N PRO A 59 16.07 -13.39 5.31
CA PRO A 59 14.72 -12.87 5.59
C PRO A 59 14.26 -13.10 7.06
N GLY A 60 14.99 -13.94 7.80
CA GLY A 60 14.77 -14.20 9.22
C GLY A 60 15.61 -13.31 10.14
N GLY A 61 16.54 -12.53 9.59
CA GLY A 61 17.43 -11.64 10.34
C GLY A 61 16.87 -10.24 10.56
N PRO A 62 17.59 -9.39 11.33
CA PRO A 62 17.17 -8.02 11.62
C PRO A 62 17.11 -7.15 10.36
N LEU A 63 16.30 -6.10 10.42
CA LEU A 63 16.24 -5.08 9.37
C LEU A 63 17.60 -4.38 9.17
N PRO A 64 17.91 -3.94 7.94
CA PRO A 64 19.12 -3.17 7.68
C PRO A 64 19.08 -1.82 8.38
N GLN A 65 20.25 -1.33 8.77
CA GLN A 65 20.41 0.00 9.35
C GLN A 65 20.06 1.09 8.33
N CYS A 66 19.31 2.11 8.74
CA CYS A 66 18.94 3.24 7.90
C CYS A 66 18.97 4.56 8.69
N ASP A 67 18.86 5.68 7.98
CA ASP A 67 18.78 7.00 8.62
C ASP A 67 17.31 7.34 8.93
N VAL A 68 16.40 6.92 8.04
CA VAL A 68 14.95 7.13 8.14
C VAL A 68 14.20 5.82 7.95
N LEU A 69 13.24 5.54 8.83
CA LEU A 69 12.25 4.48 8.69
C LEU A 69 10.89 5.09 8.34
N VAL A 70 10.28 4.66 7.23
CA VAL A 70 8.95 5.10 6.79
C VAL A 70 8.00 3.92 6.85
N VAL A 71 6.94 4.02 7.65
CA VAL A 71 5.98 2.93 7.89
C VAL A 71 4.60 3.28 7.35
N THR A 72 3.98 2.29 6.71
CA THR A 72 2.63 2.33 6.17
C THR A 72 1.83 1.05 6.49
N TRP A 73 0.51 1.00 6.24
CA TRP A 73 -0.37 -0.08 6.74
C TRP A 73 -1.13 -0.81 5.64
N THR A 74 -1.80 -0.10 4.74
CA THR A 74 -2.69 -0.70 3.75
C THR A 74 -1.96 -1.03 2.45
N ALA A 75 -2.54 -1.90 1.63
CA ALA A 75 -1.96 -2.22 0.32
C ALA A 75 -1.90 -0.98 -0.60
N ALA A 76 -2.96 -0.16 -0.62
CA ALA A 76 -2.99 1.07 -1.41
C ALA A 76 -1.90 2.06 -0.99
N GLU A 77 -1.64 2.21 0.31
CA GLU A 77 -0.59 3.09 0.78
C GLU A 77 0.80 2.58 0.42
N ALA A 78 1.03 1.27 0.56
CA ALA A 78 2.28 0.66 0.15
C ALA A 78 2.52 0.79 -1.35
N ARG A 79 1.48 0.71 -2.19
CA ARG A 79 1.58 1.01 -3.62
C ARG A 79 1.97 2.46 -3.89
N ALA A 80 1.34 3.42 -3.22
CA ALA A 80 1.71 4.83 -3.36
C ALA A 80 3.16 5.08 -2.92
N LEU A 81 3.57 4.54 -1.78
CA LEU A 81 4.94 4.61 -1.29
C LEU A 81 5.92 3.97 -2.28
N ALA A 82 5.64 2.76 -2.77
CA ALA A 82 6.50 2.09 -3.74
C ALA A 82 6.61 2.86 -5.06
N THR A 83 5.49 3.41 -5.54
CA THR A 83 5.47 4.18 -6.80
C THR A 83 6.35 5.43 -6.71
N LEU A 84 6.38 6.10 -5.56
CA LEU A 84 7.15 7.33 -5.38
C LEU A 84 8.58 7.09 -4.91
N PHE A 85 8.79 6.17 -3.95
CA PHE A 85 10.07 6.01 -3.24
C PHE A 85 10.93 4.87 -3.79
N THR A 86 10.32 3.85 -4.39
CA THR A 86 11.02 2.74 -5.04
C THR A 86 10.55 2.58 -6.49
N PRO A 87 10.67 3.63 -7.32
CA PRO A 87 10.09 3.63 -8.66
C PRO A 87 10.58 2.43 -9.48
N GLY A 88 9.62 1.69 -10.05
CA GLY A 88 9.88 0.48 -10.83
C GLY A 88 9.99 -0.82 -10.01
N ILE A 89 9.91 -0.75 -8.68
CA ILE A 89 9.84 -1.91 -7.81
C ILE A 89 8.42 -2.05 -7.26
N GLN A 90 7.81 -3.20 -7.51
CA GLN A 90 6.49 -3.55 -6.99
C GLN A 90 6.60 -4.11 -5.55
N ILE A 91 5.54 -3.97 -4.74
CA ILE A 91 5.56 -4.41 -3.33
C ILE A 91 5.68 -5.93 -3.18
N GLU A 92 5.36 -6.72 -4.22
CA GLU A 92 5.60 -8.17 -4.24
C GLU A 92 7.07 -8.51 -4.30
N SER A 93 7.90 -7.61 -4.81
CA SER A 93 9.37 -7.75 -4.86
C SER A 93 10.04 -7.19 -3.60
N TRP A 94 9.27 -6.62 -2.66
CA TRP A 94 9.80 -6.17 -1.37
C TRP A 94 10.18 -7.37 -0.49
N GLY A 95 11.15 -7.16 0.38
CA GLY A 95 11.63 -8.16 1.32
C GLY A 95 10.53 -8.52 2.31
N ARG A 96 10.40 -9.81 2.64
CA ARG A 96 9.46 -10.30 3.65
C ARG A 96 10.18 -10.34 4.98
N TYR A 97 9.73 -9.54 5.93
CA TYR A 97 10.33 -9.46 7.26
C TYR A 97 9.68 -10.46 8.22
N THR A 98 10.50 -11.37 8.75
CA THR A 98 10.05 -12.48 9.62
C THR A 98 10.89 -12.66 10.88
N HIS A 99 11.72 -11.68 11.24
CA HIS A 99 12.57 -11.78 12.43
C HIS A 99 11.74 -11.85 13.72
N ASN A 100 12.10 -12.78 14.61
CA ASN A 100 11.38 -13.09 15.86
C ASN A 100 9.90 -13.47 15.67
N LEU A 101 9.49 -13.92 14.48
CA LEU A 101 8.11 -14.27 14.15
C LEU A 101 7.43 -15.18 15.17
N ALA A 102 8.19 -16.13 15.76
CA ALA A 102 7.69 -17.05 16.78
C ALA A 102 7.09 -16.33 18.01
N ASP A 103 7.59 -15.15 18.37
CA ASP A 103 7.12 -14.36 19.51
C ASP A 103 5.84 -13.58 19.19
N PHE A 104 5.60 -13.30 17.91
CA PHE A 104 4.43 -12.58 17.44
C PHE A 104 3.23 -13.49 17.19
N ILE A 105 3.44 -14.69 16.64
CA ILE A 105 2.37 -15.67 16.35
C ILE A 105 1.37 -15.83 17.51
N PRO A 106 1.78 -16.07 18.77
CA PRO A 106 0.82 -16.26 19.87
C PRO A 106 0.08 -14.97 20.28
N LYS A 107 0.61 -13.79 19.94
CA LYS A 107 0.02 -12.48 20.29
C LYS A 107 -1.01 -12.01 19.26
N VAL A 108 -0.85 -12.43 18.01
CA VAL A 108 -1.78 -12.11 16.93
C VAL A 108 -2.95 -13.10 16.98
N THR A 109 -3.97 -12.77 17.77
CA THR A 109 -5.16 -13.64 17.97
C THR A 109 -6.36 -13.21 17.15
N GLY A 110 -6.37 -12.00 16.59
CA GLY A 110 -7.51 -11.48 15.86
C GLY A 110 -7.75 -12.24 14.55
N PRO A 111 -8.99 -12.69 14.28
CA PRO A 111 -9.28 -13.57 13.15
C PRO A 111 -9.14 -12.90 11.79
N ARG A 112 -9.07 -11.57 11.77
CA ARG A 112 -9.00 -10.74 10.55
C ARG A 112 -7.65 -10.06 10.37
N ALA A 113 -6.66 -10.39 11.21
CA ALA A 113 -5.30 -9.94 11.03
C ALA A 113 -4.76 -10.44 9.68
N PRO A 114 -4.21 -9.57 8.81
CA PRO A 114 -3.58 -9.98 7.56
C PRO A 114 -2.54 -11.08 7.78
N PHE A 115 -1.83 -10.97 8.90
CA PHE A 115 -0.89 -11.95 9.43
C PHE A 115 -1.41 -13.39 9.49
N ARG A 116 -2.73 -13.61 9.72
CA ARG A 116 -3.35 -14.94 9.87
C ARG A 116 -4.14 -15.43 8.65
N GLY A 117 -4.59 -14.55 7.76
CA GLY A 117 -5.56 -14.97 6.74
C GLY A 117 -5.99 -13.91 5.72
N GLY A 118 -5.14 -12.94 5.40
CA GLY A 118 -5.37 -11.98 4.31
C GLY A 118 -4.74 -12.41 2.99
N LEU A 119 -4.21 -11.44 2.23
CA LEU A 119 -3.37 -11.72 1.05
C LEU A 119 -2.20 -12.63 1.43
N ALA A 120 -1.93 -13.64 0.60
CA ALA A 120 -0.91 -14.66 0.87
C ALA A 120 0.49 -14.09 1.16
N MET A 121 0.83 -12.94 0.57
CA MET A 121 2.09 -12.25 0.81
C MET A 121 2.26 -11.78 2.27
N TYR A 122 1.17 -11.57 3.01
CA TYR A 122 1.18 -11.10 4.40
C TYR A 122 1.05 -12.22 5.45
N HIS A 123 0.74 -13.45 5.03
CA HIS A 123 0.61 -14.56 5.96
C HIS A 123 1.94 -14.84 6.67
N HIS A 124 1.95 -14.74 8.01
CA HIS A 124 3.14 -14.88 8.86
C HIS A 124 4.31 -13.98 8.46
N VAL A 125 4.01 -12.77 8.02
CA VAL A 125 4.99 -11.73 7.69
C VAL A 125 4.71 -10.51 8.55
N LEU A 126 5.73 -10.06 9.30
CA LEU A 126 5.62 -8.90 10.18
C LEU A 126 5.64 -7.58 9.42
N GLY A 127 6.22 -7.58 8.23
CA GLY A 127 6.10 -6.49 7.27
C GLY A 127 6.78 -6.77 5.94
N LEU A 128 6.53 -5.91 4.97
CA LEU A 128 7.28 -5.86 3.73
C LEU A 128 8.22 -4.67 3.77
N TYR A 129 9.43 -4.80 3.25
CA TYR A 129 10.39 -3.70 3.27
C TYR A 129 11.20 -3.56 1.98
N HIS A 130 11.60 -2.34 1.69
CA HIS A 130 12.54 -2.08 0.61
C HIS A 130 13.36 -0.82 0.90
N PRO A 131 14.70 -0.87 0.74
CA PRO A 131 15.54 0.31 0.90
C PRO A 131 15.40 1.24 -0.32
N CYS A 132 15.46 2.53 -0.07
CA CYS A 132 15.61 3.55 -1.10
C CYS A 132 16.54 4.66 -0.60
N GLN A 133 16.91 5.55 -1.52
CA GLN A 133 17.74 6.70 -1.22
C GLN A 133 17.07 7.98 -1.71
N ILE A 134 17.11 9.03 -0.88
CA ILE A 134 16.60 10.37 -1.18
C ILE A 134 17.69 11.38 -0.81
N GLY A 135 18.33 11.99 -1.81
CA GLY A 135 19.57 12.72 -1.57
C GLY A 135 20.63 11.77 -1.00
N GLU A 136 21.14 12.08 0.19
CA GLU A 136 22.09 11.21 0.92
C GLU A 136 21.41 10.34 1.98
N ALA A 137 20.10 10.51 2.21
CA ALA A 137 19.39 9.76 3.24
C ALA A 137 19.17 8.31 2.79
N ARG A 138 19.59 7.35 3.62
CA ARG A 138 19.20 5.94 3.49
C ARG A 138 17.83 5.77 4.15
N VAL A 139 16.84 5.43 3.34
CA VAL A 139 15.45 5.33 3.76
C VAL A 139 15.02 3.87 3.66
N LEU A 140 14.37 3.37 4.70
CA LEU A 140 13.72 2.06 4.66
C LEU A 140 12.21 2.27 4.56
N CYS A 141 11.64 1.89 3.41
CA CYS A 141 10.19 1.82 3.25
C CYS A 141 9.70 0.52 3.88
N PHE A 142 8.66 0.58 4.71
CA PHE A 142 8.14 -0.56 5.43
C PHE A 142 6.61 -0.55 5.42
N LYS A 143 5.98 -1.63 4.95
CA LYS A 143 4.55 -1.86 5.12
C LYS A 143 4.35 -2.83 6.27
N SER A 144 3.62 -2.43 7.30
CA SER A 144 3.34 -3.27 8.45
C SER A 144 2.43 -4.45 8.09
N GLY A 145 2.79 -5.65 8.55
CA GLY A 145 1.93 -6.84 8.54
C GLY A 145 0.97 -6.87 9.72
N LEU A 146 1.21 -6.02 10.73
CA LEU A 146 0.44 -5.88 11.96
C LEU A 146 -0.34 -4.58 11.99
N HIS A 147 -1.48 -4.60 12.66
CA HIS A 147 -2.40 -3.47 12.75
C HIS A 147 -3.28 -3.57 14.00
N MET A 148 -3.30 -2.51 14.82
CA MET A 148 -3.95 -2.49 16.15
C MET A 148 -5.40 -2.99 16.16
N ASP A 149 -6.22 -2.55 15.20
CA ASP A 149 -7.62 -3.00 15.08
C ASP A 149 -7.76 -4.50 14.72
N TYR A 150 -6.78 -5.11 14.07
CA TYR A 150 -6.91 -6.47 13.57
C TYR A 150 -6.18 -7.51 14.41
N ASP A 151 -5.08 -7.16 15.09
CA ASP A 151 -4.17 -8.17 15.64
C ASP A 151 -4.67 -8.87 16.90
N GLY A 152 -5.44 -8.16 17.74
CA GLY A 152 -5.93 -8.69 19.02
C GLY A 152 -5.50 -7.84 20.23
N PRO A 153 -5.89 -8.24 21.44
CA PRO A 153 -5.74 -7.42 22.64
C PRO A 153 -4.32 -7.36 23.20
N ALA A 154 -3.38 -8.18 22.70
CA ALA A 154 -1.99 -8.14 23.13
C ALA A 154 -1.19 -6.96 22.54
N LEU A 155 -1.77 -6.21 21.60
CA LEU A 155 -1.14 -5.08 20.91
C LEU A 155 0.26 -5.40 20.33
N PRO A 156 0.42 -6.50 19.56
CA PRO A 156 1.73 -6.92 19.06
C PRO A 156 2.39 -5.89 18.13
N VAL A 157 1.62 -4.99 17.52
CA VAL A 157 2.17 -3.87 16.74
C VAL A 157 3.05 -2.92 17.59
N LYS A 158 2.83 -2.83 18.91
CA LYS A 158 3.74 -2.08 19.81
C LYS A 158 5.12 -2.76 19.89
N ASP A 159 5.13 -4.07 20.04
CA ASP A 159 6.37 -4.85 20.08
C ASP A 159 7.11 -4.77 18.74
N LEU A 160 6.37 -4.77 17.62
CA LEU A 160 6.95 -4.58 16.30
C LEU A 160 7.62 -3.20 16.18
N TRP A 161 6.98 -2.14 16.68
CA TRP A 161 7.59 -0.81 16.71
C TRP A 161 8.91 -0.78 17.48
N GLU A 162 8.93 -1.36 18.68
CA GLU A 162 10.15 -1.45 19.49
C GLU A 162 11.26 -2.21 18.77
N GLN A 163 10.91 -3.31 18.10
CA GLN A 163 11.84 -4.14 17.34
C GLN A 163 12.42 -3.41 16.13
N ILE A 164 11.58 -2.88 15.23
CA ILE A 164 12.05 -2.27 13.98
C ILE A 164 12.81 -0.96 14.23
N VAL A 165 12.45 -0.18 15.26
CA VAL A 165 13.20 1.03 15.63
C VAL A 165 14.59 0.65 16.16
N ALA A 166 14.68 -0.38 17.01
CA ALA A 166 15.97 -0.85 17.53
C ALA A 166 16.86 -1.44 16.43
N GLU A 167 16.31 -2.26 15.55
CA GLU A 167 17.06 -2.93 14.49
C GLU A 167 17.56 -2.00 13.40
N THR A 168 16.76 -1.01 13.01
CA THR A 168 17.14 -0.04 11.97
C THR A 168 18.09 1.03 12.49
N GLY A 169 18.05 1.33 13.79
CA GLY A 169 18.81 2.42 14.40
C GLY A 169 18.43 3.81 13.85
N ALA A 170 17.29 3.90 13.16
CA ALA A 170 16.83 5.09 12.46
C ALA A 170 16.80 6.32 13.39
N LYS A 171 17.21 7.47 12.86
CA LYS A 171 17.15 8.74 13.60
C LYS A 171 15.83 9.48 13.38
N VAL A 172 15.12 9.11 12.32
CA VAL A 172 13.81 9.62 11.97
C VAL A 172 12.86 8.46 11.68
N VAL A 173 11.68 8.46 12.30
CA VAL A 173 10.62 7.48 12.08
C VAL A 173 9.35 8.21 11.64
N ILE A 174 8.78 7.82 10.50
CA ILE A 174 7.62 8.50 9.93
C ILE A 174 6.51 7.49 9.73
N THR A 175 5.33 7.76 10.29
CA THR A 175 4.11 7.07 9.88
C THR A 175 3.44 7.83 8.75
N THR A 176 3.07 7.14 7.67
CA THR A 176 2.43 7.76 6.51
C THR A 176 1.36 6.87 5.87
N GLY A 177 0.23 7.46 5.49
CA GLY A 177 -0.88 6.72 4.92
C GLY A 177 -2.22 7.46 5.01
N THR A 178 -3.29 6.70 4.81
CA THR A 178 -4.67 7.19 4.75
C THR A 178 -5.29 7.36 6.14
N ALA A 179 -6.25 8.28 6.24
CA ALA A 179 -7.10 8.50 7.38
C ALA A 179 -8.45 9.07 6.93
N GLY A 180 -9.51 8.89 7.71
CA GLY A 180 -10.76 9.62 7.52
C GLY A 180 -10.58 11.08 7.97
N GLY A 181 -10.89 12.04 7.11
CA GLY A 181 -10.89 13.46 7.49
C GLY A 181 -11.99 13.73 8.52
N ILE A 182 -11.67 14.49 9.57
CA ILE A 182 -12.64 14.84 10.62
C ILE A 182 -13.12 16.27 10.40
N GLY A 183 -14.44 16.45 10.35
CA GLY A 183 -15.10 17.72 10.10
C GLY A 183 -15.18 18.08 8.62
N ASP A 184 -15.97 19.10 8.32
CA ASP A 184 -16.19 19.61 6.95
C ASP A 184 -15.00 20.40 6.39
N SER A 185 -14.07 20.82 7.25
CA SER A 185 -12.90 21.62 6.88
C SER A 185 -11.76 20.82 6.27
N ILE A 186 -11.81 19.48 6.29
CA ILE A 186 -10.78 18.59 5.79
C ILE A 186 -11.26 17.97 4.47
N GLU A 187 -10.62 18.33 3.37
CA GLU A 187 -11.03 17.87 2.04
C GLU A 187 -10.29 16.60 1.63
N LEU A 188 -10.85 15.85 0.67
CA LEU A 188 -10.22 14.65 0.11
C LEU A 188 -8.79 14.96 -0.36
N GLY A 189 -7.83 14.22 0.17
CA GLY A 189 -6.41 14.35 -0.16
C GLY A 189 -5.62 15.32 0.71
N ASP A 190 -6.27 16.20 1.47
CA ASP A 190 -5.57 17.08 2.42
C ASP A 190 -4.70 16.27 3.37
N VAL A 191 -3.52 16.78 3.69
CA VAL A 191 -2.53 16.09 4.50
C VAL A 191 -2.44 16.73 5.86
N VAL A 192 -2.88 16.00 6.89
CA VAL A 192 -2.71 16.36 8.29
C VAL A 192 -1.35 15.84 8.77
N ILE A 193 -0.48 16.76 9.18
CA ILE A 193 0.80 16.46 9.82
C ILE A 193 0.63 16.73 11.31
N ALA A 194 0.51 15.68 12.11
CA ALA A 194 0.16 15.80 13.51
C ALA A 194 1.22 16.59 14.31
N LYS A 195 0.72 17.45 15.19
CA LYS A 195 1.44 17.92 16.37
C LYS A 195 1.26 16.95 17.53
N ASN A 196 0.06 16.36 17.62
CA ASN A 196 -0.24 15.30 18.57
C ASN A 196 -0.96 14.17 17.88
N VAL A 197 -0.71 12.96 18.35
CA VAL A 197 -1.54 11.79 18.07
C VAL A 197 -2.21 11.39 19.37
N ARG A 198 -3.46 10.94 19.33
CA ARG A 198 -4.17 10.53 20.54
C ARG A 198 -4.94 9.25 20.34
N PHE A 199 -5.07 8.45 21.39
CA PHE A 199 -6.03 7.36 21.39
C PHE A 199 -7.46 7.88 21.58
N ASP A 200 -8.39 7.19 20.94
CA ASP A 200 -9.81 7.14 21.29
C ASP A 200 -10.29 5.68 21.24
N CYS A 201 -9.85 4.90 22.23
CA CYS A 201 -10.19 3.49 22.34
C CYS A 201 -11.51 3.31 23.08
N THR A 202 -12.58 2.99 22.37
CA THR A 202 -13.92 2.83 22.94
C THR A 202 -14.41 1.38 22.90
N THR A 203 -13.65 0.49 22.24
CA THR A 203 -14.05 -0.91 22.03
C THR A 203 -13.07 -1.91 22.69
N LYS A 204 -12.13 -2.47 21.93
CA LYS A 204 -11.17 -3.51 22.32
C LYS A 204 -10.27 -3.09 23.49
N PHE A 205 -9.80 -1.84 23.46
CA PHE A 205 -8.85 -1.27 24.42
C PHE A 205 -9.51 -0.24 25.34
N LYS A 206 -10.84 -0.21 25.47
CA LYS A 206 -11.59 0.73 26.33
C LYS A 206 -11.22 0.72 27.82
N ASN A 207 -10.53 -0.33 28.27
CA ASN A 207 -10.06 -0.50 29.65
C ASN A 207 -8.53 -0.38 29.77
N ALA A 208 -7.82 -0.19 28.66
CA ALA A 208 -6.38 -0.02 28.67
C ALA A 208 -6.01 1.35 29.31
N PRO A 209 -4.86 1.45 29.99
CA PRO A 209 -4.43 2.70 30.61
C PRO A 209 -4.19 3.81 29.57
N PHE A 210 -3.81 3.44 28.35
CA PHE A 210 -3.53 4.37 27.25
C PHE A 210 -4.76 4.80 26.44
N LYS A 211 -5.98 4.32 26.77
CA LYS A 211 -7.17 4.43 25.91
C LYS A 211 -7.54 5.84 25.41
N THR A 212 -7.10 6.88 26.11
CA THR A 212 -7.27 8.30 25.76
C THR A 212 -5.95 9.07 25.89
N ALA A 213 -4.82 8.37 25.93
CA ALA A 213 -3.51 8.99 26.02
C ALA A 213 -3.19 9.77 24.74
N SER A 214 -2.38 10.80 24.86
CA SER A 214 -1.98 11.68 23.78
C SER A 214 -0.47 11.88 23.82
N TYR A 215 0.15 11.90 22.65
CA TYR A 215 1.59 11.94 22.47
C TYR A 215 1.95 13.03 21.48
N ALA A 216 2.84 13.93 21.88
CA ALA A 216 3.37 14.96 20.99
C ALA A 216 4.35 14.34 19.99
N THR A 217 4.18 14.69 18.71
CA THR A 217 5.17 14.39 17.67
C THR A 217 6.39 15.29 17.83
N SER A 218 7.47 14.97 17.11
CA SER A 218 8.67 15.78 17.15
C SER A 218 8.51 17.09 16.40
N THR A 219 9.12 18.16 16.93
CA THR A 219 9.18 19.46 16.24
C THR A 219 10.05 19.38 14.99
N LEU A 220 9.51 19.81 13.87
CA LEU A 220 10.21 19.91 12.59
C LEU A 220 10.75 21.32 12.36
N PRO A 221 11.78 21.51 11.51
CA PRO A 221 12.17 22.84 11.04
C PRO A 221 10.98 23.55 10.37
N ALA A 222 10.76 24.83 10.69
CA ALA A 222 9.62 25.60 10.16
C ALA A 222 9.56 25.66 8.62
N THR A 223 10.71 25.48 7.95
CA THR A 223 10.81 25.49 6.49
C THR A 223 10.56 24.12 5.84
N THR A 224 10.24 23.08 6.61
CA THR A 224 10.10 21.70 6.11
C THR A 224 9.12 21.62 4.94
N PHE A 225 7.91 22.12 5.14
CA PHE A 225 6.85 22.02 4.14
C PHE A 225 6.85 23.14 3.10
N ALA A 226 7.66 24.18 3.27
CA ALA A 226 7.89 25.20 2.23
C ALA A 226 8.51 24.63 0.95
N GLN A 227 9.10 23.42 1.03
CA GLN A 227 9.64 22.69 -0.11
C GLN A 227 8.57 21.91 -0.91
N VAL A 228 7.37 21.73 -0.35
CA VAL A 228 6.24 21.10 -1.02
C VAL A 228 5.59 22.14 -1.93
N THR A 229 5.90 22.10 -3.21
CA THR A 229 5.36 23.05 -4.20
C THR A 229 4.11 22.50 -4.87
N GLU A 230 3.29 23.38 -5.44
CA GLU A 230 2.15 22.98 -6.28
C GLU A 230 2.56 22.01 -7.39
N ALA A 231 3.76 22.16 -7.95
CA ALA A 231 4.27 21.28 -8.99
C ALA A 231 4.44 19.82 -8.51
N LEU A 232 4.79 19.61 -7.24
CA LEU A 232 4.87 18.26 -6.66
C LEU A 232 3.49 17.63 -6.47
N LEU A 233 2.48 18.44 -6.13
CA LEU A 233 1.13 17.96 -5.82
C LEU A 233 0.25 17.82 -7.07
N LYS A 234 0.45 18.66 -8.09
CA LYS A 234 -0.37 18.71 -9.31
C LYS A 234 -0.51 17.37 -10.04
N PRO A 235 0.55 16.56 -10.23
CA PRO A 235 0.43 15.26 -10.88
C PRO A 235 -0.67 14.39 -10.30
N ASN A 236 -0.90 14.49 -9.00
CA ASN A 236 -1.91 13.71 -8.29
C ASN A 236 -3.22 14.49 -8.02
N GLY A 237 -3.15 15.80 -7.79
CA GLY A 237 -4.33 16.60 -7.47
C GLY A 237 -5.42 16.54 -8.55
N ASP A 238 -5.02 16.43 -9.83
CA ASP A 238 -5.98 16.27 -10.92
C ASP A 238 -6.75 14.93 -10.86
N ALA A 239 -6.17 13.88 -10.26
CA ALA A 239 -6.82 12.58 -10.07
C ALA A 239 -7.87 12.57 -8.95
N LEU A 240 -7.88 13.59 -8.08
CA LEU A 240 -8.84 13.72 -6.97
C LEU A 240 -10.18 14.32 -7.40
N LYS A 241 -10.25 14.85 -8.64
CA LYS A 241 -11.49 15.40 -9.20
C LYS A 241 -12.54 14.30 -9.44
N PRO A 242 -13.83 14.64 -9.38
CA PRO A 242 -14.38 15.95 -9.01
C PRO A 242 -14.54 16.16 -7.50
N LEU A 243 -14.17 15.19 -6.65
CA LEU A 243 -14.41 15.25 -5.21
C LEU A 243 -13.54 16.30 -4.51
N ASN A 244 -12.30 16.50 -4.96
CA ASN A 244 -11.53 17.69 -4.64
C ASN A 244 -11.18 18.45 -5.93
N ASN A 245 -11.53 19.73 -5.99
CA ASN A 245 -11.25 20.61 -7.12
C ASN A 245 -9.99 21.47 -6.92
N SER A 246 -9.42 21.43 -5.72
CA SER A 246 -8.20 22.11 -5.30
C SER A 246 -7.03 21.12 -5.21
N LEU A 247 -5.81 21.66 -5.10
CA LEU A 247 -4.66 20.83 -4.73
C LEU A 247 -4.76 20.51 -3.23
N PRO A 248 -4.34 19.30 -2.81
CA PRO A 248 -4.20 18.95 -1.40
C PRO A 248 -3.42 19.99 -0.60
N ARG A 249 -3.92 20.34 0.59
CA ARG A 249 -3.23 21.22 1.52
C ARG A 249 -2.32 20.44 2.45
N MET A 250 -1.23 21.08 2.88
CA MET A 250 -0.38 20.58 3.96
C MET A 250 -0.80 21.28 5.25
N LEU A 251 -1.44 20.56 6.15
CA LEU A 251 -1.99 21.07 7.40
C LEU A 251 -1.05 20.70 8.56
N TYR A 252 -0.24 21.66 9.00
CA TYR A 252 0.81 21.51 10.00
C TYR A 252 0.81 22.72 10.94
N PRO A 253 1.46 22.68 12.12
CA PRO A 253 1.34 23.74 13.13
C PRO A 253 1.63 25.16 12.63
N GLU A 254 2.53 25.32 11.66
CA GLU A 254 2.92 26.59 11.07
C GLU A 254 2.12 26.95 9.79
N SER A 255 1.18 26.12 9.32
CA SER A 255 0.38 26.42 8.12
C SER A 255 -0.67 27.52 8.31
N HIS A 256 -0.86 28.00 9.55
CA HIS A 256 -1.89 28.96 10.01
C HIS A 256 -3.35 28.47 9.86
N GLU A 257 -3.66 27.66 8.85
CA GLU A 257 -4.97 27.05 8.64
C GLU A 257 -5.33 26.06 9.77
N LEU A 258 -4.33 25.30 10.24
CA LEU A 258 -4.52 24.30 11.28
C LEU A 258 -3.35 24.30 12.28
N PRO A 259 -3.36 25.18 13.30
CA PRO A 259 -2.21 25.38 14.19
C PRO A 259 -1.98 24.26 15.21
N GLN A 260 -2.99 23.41 15.44
CA GLN A 260 -2.90 22.28 16.39
C GLN A 260 -3.43 20.99 15.72
N PRO A 261 -2.78 20.50 14.66
CA PRO A 261 -3.23 19.30 13.96
C PRO A 261 -3.11 18.10 14.90
N VAL A 262 -4.20 17.33 14.97
CA VAL A 262 -4.33 16.14 15.82
C VAL A 262 -4.82 14.98 14.97
N ILE A 263 -4.12 13.86 15.04
CA ILE A 263 -4.54 12.58 14.46
C ILE A 263 -5.09 11.70 15.59
N VAL A 264 -6.26 11.10 15.37
CA VAL A 264 -6.98 10.26 16.33
C VAL A 264 -6.81 8.79 15.95
N THR A 265 -6.28 7.99 16.87
CA THR A 265 -6.13 6.54 16.75
C THR A 265 -7.29 5.83 17.43
N THR A 266 -8.19 5.23 16.66
CA THR A 266 -9.30 4.41 17.15
C THR A 266 -8.93 2.93 17.23
N ASP A 267 -9.60 2.17 18.11
CA ASP A 267 -9.40 0.72 18.25
C ASP A 267 -10.38 -0.13 17.43
N PHE A 268 -11.01 0.51 16.45
CA PHE A 268 -11.93 0.00 15.45
C PHE A 268 -11.87 0.93 14.23
N PHE A 269 -12.20 0.45 13.04
CA PHE A 269 -12.35 1.35 11.90
C PHE A 269 -13.47 2.38 12.13
N ALA A 270 -13.13 3.66 12.02
CA ALA A 270 -14.03 4.79 12.09
C ALA A 270 -13.82 5.73 10.89
N TYR A 271 -14.85 6.50 10.57
CA TYR A 271 -14.83 7.61 9.63
C TYR A 271 -15.73 8.70 10.22
N ASP A 272 -15.51 9.96 9.86
CA ASP A 272 -16.36 11.04 10.32
C ASP A 272 -17.64 11.17 9.49
N ASP A 273 -18.75 11.55 10.14
CA ASP A 273 -19.99 11.88 9.47
C ASP A 273 -20.67 13.10 10.10
N THR A 274 -21.57 13.75 9.36
CA THR A 274 -22.23 15.00 9.81
C THR A 274 -23.07 14.86 11.08
N ASN A 275 -23.32 13.63 11.55
CA ASN A 275 -24.01 13.33 12.81
C ASN A 275 -23.05 13.04 13.96
N ASP A 276 -21.73 13.11 13.71
CA ASP A 276 -20.67 12.76 14.65
C ASP A 276 -20.87 11.37 15.26
N THR A 277 -21.23 10.38 14.44
CA THR A 277 -21.65 9.05 14.89
C THR A 277 -20.67 8.39 15.86
N TYR A 278 -19.37 8.68 15.72
CA TYR A 278 -18.31 8.14 16.57
C TYR A 278 -17.70 9.16 17.54
N GLY A 279 -18.18 10.41 17.57
CA GLY A 279 -17.70 11.43 18.50
C GLY A 279 -16.30 11.96 18.18
N LEU A 280 -15.92 12.05 16.90
CA LEU A 280 -14.57 12.38 16.44
C LEU A 280 -14.33 13.89 16.33
N GLN A 281 -15.36 14.70 16.04
CA GLN A 281 -15.20 16.11 15.64
C GLN A 281 -14.49 16.99 16.69
N GLU A 282 -14.64 16.67 17.97
CA GLU A 282 -13.99 17.39 19.08
C GLU A 282 -12.62 16.80 19.48
N LEU A 283 -12.18 15.72 18.81
CA LEU A 283 -10.98 14.97 19.18
C LEU A 283 -9.78 15.28 18.29
N GLY A 284 -9.99 15.62 17.02
CA GLY A 284 -8.92 15.91 16.08
C GLY A 284 -9.38 16.21 14.66
N HIS A 285 -8.51 15.93 13.70
CA HIS A 285 -8.66 16.38 12.30
C HIS A 285 -8.52 15.24 11.29
N ALA A 286 -7.97 14.11 11.71
CA ALA A 286 -7.93 12.88 10.93
C ALA A 286 -8.06 11.68 11.86
N CYS A 287 -8.73 10.61 11.44
CA CYS A 287 -8.89 9.37 12.20
C CYS A 287 -8.26 8.17 11.47
N GLU A 288 -7.49 7.39 12.23
CA GLU A 288 -6.76 6.23 11.77
C GLU A 288 -6.64 5.23 12.93
N MET A 289 -5.80 4.20 12.81
CA MET A 289 -5.80 3.07 13.75
C MET A 289 -4.38 2.60 14.17
N GLY A 290 -3.35 3.45 14.11
CA GLY A 290 -1.98 3.02 14.38
C GLY A 290 -1.04 4.03 15.00
N ASP A 291 -1.21 5.33 14.76
CA ASP A 291 -0.19 6.34 15.05
C ASP A 291 0.11 6.51 16.55
N ALA A 292 -0.91 6.51 17.40
CA ALA A 292 -0.71 6.61 18.84
C ALA A 292 -0.02 5.39 19.46
N VAL A 293 0.02 4.25 18.75
CA VAL A 293 0.84 3.10 19.17
C VAL A 293 2.32 3.40 19.06
N LEU A 294 2.75 4.16 18.03
CA LEU A 294 4.13 4.62 17.96
C LEU A 294 4.45 5.56 19.12
N GLY A 295 3.56 6.51 19.42
CA GLY A 295 3.69 7.39 20.60
C GLY A 295 3.86 6.60 21.90
N LEU A 296 3.02 5.58 22.11
CA LEU A 296 3.10 4.66 23.25
C LEU A 296 4.39 3.83 23.26
N ALA A 297 4.90 3.39 22.11
CA ALA A 297 6.15 2.67 22.01
C ALA A 297 7.38 3.56 22.29
N MET A 298 7.28 4.86 21.98
CA MET A 298 8.33 5.85 22.23
C MET A 298 8.30 6.41 23.65
N GLU A 299 7.19 6.26 24.37
CA GLU A 299 7.01 6.79 25.73
C GLU A 299 8.11 6.28 26.68
N GLY A 300 8.82 7.21 27.32
CA GLY A 300 9.88 6.91 28.29
C GLY A 300 11.21 6.42 27.69
N ARG A 301 11.34 6.34 26.37
CA ARG A 301 12.60 5.97 25.71
C ARG A 301 13.59 7.13 25.74
N ALA A 302 14.78 6.89 26.28
CA ALA A 302 15.88 7.88 26.28
C ALA A 302 16.52 8.07 24.89
N ASP A 303 16.39 7.06 24.03
CA ASP A 303 16.94 6.99 22.67
C ASP A 303 15.87 7.18 21.59
N ALA A 304 14.71 7.74 21.94
CA ALA A 304 13.61 7.93 20.99
C ALA A 304 14.09 8.73 19.77
N PRO A 305 13.86 8.23 18.54
CA PRO A 305 14.16 8.98 17.34
C PRO A 305 13.23 10.19 17.21
N LEU A 306 13.59 11.10 16.32
CA LEU A 306 12.62 12.06 15.80
C LEU A 306 11.49 11.26 15.17
N TRP A 307 10.23 11.52 15.55
CA TRP A 307 9.11 10.83 14.93
C TRP A 307 7.97 11.77 14.57
N VAL A 308 7.31 11.46 13.45
CA VAL A 308 6.24 12.27 12.85
C VAL A 308 5.12 11.36 12.39
N ALA A 309 3.88 11.81 12.56
CA ALA A 309 2.71 11.17 11.97
C ALA A 309 2.07 12.04 10.90
N ILE A 310 1.88 11.46 9.73
CA ILE A 310 1.41 12.12 8.51
C ILE A 310 0.25 11.31 7.94
N ARG A 311 -0.90 11.95 7.74
CA ARG A 311 -2.08 11.30 7.19
C ARG A 311 -2.73 12.16 6.12
N ASN A 312 -3.06 11.56 4.99
CA ASN A 312 -3.96 12.18 4.03
C ASN A 312 -5.41 11.78 4.33
N ALA A 313 -6.34 12.69 4.09
CA ALA A 313 -7.77 12.37 4.11
C ALA A 313 -8.12 11.48 2.90
N SER A 314 -8.37 10.20 3.12
CA SER A 314 -8.83 9.26 2.09
C SER A 314 -10.32 9.34 1.84
N ASP A 315 -11.07 9.81 2.82
CA ASP A 315 -12.49 10.02 2.80
C ASP A 315 -12.78 11.33 3.54
N PRO A 316 -13.48 12.29 2.89
CA PRO A 316 -13.97 13.48 3.58
C PRO A 316 -15.15 13.10 4.49
N GLN A 317 -15.62 14.05 5.30
CA GLN A 317 -16.81 13.87 6.12
C GLN A 317 -17.99 13.34 5.27
N ILE A 318 -18.55 12.21 5.70
CA ILE A 318 -19.66 11.53 5.00
C ILE A 318 -21.00 12.13 5.47
N ASP A 319 -22.00 12.14 4.59
CA ASP A 319 -23.37 12.51 4.97
C ASP A 319 -23.92 11.51 6.00
N GLY A 320 -24.05 11.97 7.25
CA GLY A 320 -24.56 11.22 8.38
C GLY A 320 -26.04 10.88 8.28
N THR A 321 -26.80 11.55 7.41
CA THR A 321 -28.24 11.30 7.20
C THR A 321 -28.50 10.01 6.41
N LEU A 322 -27.51 9.53 5.66
CA LEU A 322 -27.60 8.28 4.91
C LEU A 322 -27.70 7.07 5.86
N PRO A 323 -28.45 6.01 5.51
CA PRO A 323 -28.40 4.73 6.20
C PRO A 323 -26.98 4.19 6.32
N LYS A 324 -26.70 3.44 7.40
CA LYS A 324 -25.35 2.98 7.74
C LYS A 324 -24.67 2.21 6.60
N ASP A 325 -25.39 1.29 5.96
CA ASP A 325 -24.91 0.48 4.84
C ASP A 325 -24.52 1.34 3.63
N GLN A 326 -25.26 2.42 3.39
CA GLN A 326 -24.93 3.39 2.35
C GLN A 326 -23.69 4.21 2.72
N ARG A 327 -23.52 4.61 3.99
CA ARG A 327 -22.29 5.27 4.45
C ARG A 327 -21.06 4.37 4.29
N ASP A 328 -21.17 3.11 4.70
CA ASP A 328 -20.10 2.12 4.51
C ASP A 328 -19.78 1.93 3.02
N LYS A 329 -20.80 1.94 2.14
CA LYS A 329 -20.59 1.86 0.69
C LYS A 329 -19.88 3.11 0.15
N VAL A 330 -20.30 4.30 0.54
CA VAL A 330 -19.68 5.57 0.11
C VAL A 330 -18.20 5.61 0.51
N ALA A 331 -17.88 5.29 1.77
CA ALA A 331 -16.50 5.19 2.24
C ALA A 331 -15.67 4.21 1.38
N GLY A 332 -16.22 3.02 1.12
CA GLY A 332 -15.56 2.01 0.30
C GLY A 332 -15.36 2.41 -1.16
N ASP A 333 -16.36 3.04 -1.78
CA ASP A 333 -16.28 3.51 -3.18
C ASP A 333 -15.25 4.64 -3.32
N ILE A 334 -15.21 5.56 -2.37
CA ILE A 334 -14.20 6.62 -2.33
C ILE A 334 -12.81 5.99 -2.18
N TYR A 335 -12.62 5.07 -1.23
CA TYR A 335 -11.33 4.42 -1.02
C TYR A 335 -10.86 3.63 -2.25
N LYS A 336 -11.73 2.84 -2.89
CA LYS A 336 -11.39 2.10 -4.12
C LYS A 336 -10.86 3.02 -5.21
N LYS A 337 -11.48 4.20 -5.34
CA LYS A 337 -11.16 5.15 -6.41
C LYS A 337 -9.98 6.05 -6.08
N TYR A 338 -9.83 6.46 -4.82
CA TYR A 338 -8.95 7.55 -4.42
C TYR A 338 -7.88 7.17 -3.39
N GLY A 339 -7.91 5.97 -2.80
CA GLY A 339 -6.98 5.57 -1.73
C GLY A 339 -5.50 5.68 -2.13
N LEU A 340 -5.14 5.22 -3.34
CA LEU A 340 -3.79 5.40 -3.88
C LEU A 340 -3.45 6.89 -4.04
N TYR A 341 -4.33 7.61 -4.74
CA TYR A 341 -4.07 8.99 -5.14
C TYR A 341 -3.95 9.91 -3.92
N THR A 342 -4.86 9.80 -2.96
CA THR A 342 -4.80 10.58 -1.72
C THR A 342 -3.48 10.32 -0.95
N THR A 343 -2.97 9.08 -0.96
CA THR A 343 -1.69 8.73 -0.31
C THR A 343 -0.47 9.43 -0.90
N VAL A 344 -0.52 9.84 -2.18
CA VAL A 344 0.61 10.55 -2.81
C VAL A 344 0.96 11.84 -2.05
N GLY A 345 -0.04 12.56 -1.52
CA GLY A 345 0.18 13.78 -0.74
C GLY A 345 0.99 13.53 0.53
N SER A 346 0.63 12.50 1.30
CA SER A 346 1.33 12.15 2.55
C SER A 346 2.73 11.59 2.30
N VAL A 347 2.97 10.91 1.18
CA VAL A 347 4.30 10.48 0.74
C VAL A 347 5.18 11.68 0.32
N ILE A 348 4.62 12.70 -0.34
CA ILE A 348 5.34 13.94 -0.65
C ILE A 348 5.69 14.72 0.62
N ALA A 349 4.78 14.77 1.60
CA ALA A 349 5.07 15.36 2.90
C ALA A 349 6.19 14.58 3.64
N THR A 350 6.18 13.26 3.56
CA THR A 350 7.25 12.39 4.07
C THR A 350 8.60 12.72 3.43
N TRP A 351 8.64 12.89 2.10
CA TRP A 351 9.85 13.33 1.39
C TRP A 351 10.38 14.67 1.91
N ALA A 352 9.50 15.62 2.20
CA ALA A 352 9.88 16.93 2.73
C ALA A 352 10.52 16.80 4.13
N VAL A 353 9.95 15.95 5.00
CA VAL A 353 10.54 15.64 6.32
C VAL A 353 11.94 15.05 6.17
N ILE A 354 12.12 14.07 5.28
CA ILE A 354 13.41 13.40 5.05
C ILE A 354 14.47 14.43 4.63
N ARG A 355 14.10 15.30 3.68
CA ARG A 355 15.00 16.34 3.18
C ARG A 355 15.34 17.40 4.24
N ALA A 356 14.43 17.70 5.15
CA ALA A 356 14.64 18.69 6.21
C ALA A 356 15.43 18.13 7.41
N THR A 357 15.39 16.83 7.63
CA THR A 357 15.93 16.20 8.85
C THR A 357 17.27 15.49 8.62
N VAL A 358 17.58 15.10 7.38
CA VAL A 358 18.88 14.52 7.01
C VAL A 358 19.69 15.55 6.20
N PRO A 359 20.77 16.15 6.76
CA PRO A 359 21.56 17.16 6.06
C PRO A 359 22.21 16.61 4.79
N ALA A 360 22.17 17.37 3.70
CA ALA A 360 22.99 17.09 2.53
C ALA A 360 24.48 17.26 2.88
N ALA A 361 25.35 16.38 2.38
CA ALA A 361 26.78 16.57 2.48
C ALA A 361 27.21 17.88 1.78
N ALA A 362 28.22 18.57 2.32
CA ALA A 362 28.69 19.87 1.82
C ALA A 362 29.20 19.86 0.37
N ASN A 363 29.35 18.69 -0.24
CA ASN A 363 29.59 18.49 -1.68
C ASN A 363 28.62 17.42 -2.17
N PRO A 364 27.60 17.75 -2.99
CA PRO A 364 26.83 16.72 -3.67
C PRO A 364 27.79 16.04 -4.65
N ALA A 365 28.18 14.80 -4.35
CA ALA A 365 28.84 13.98 -5.35
C ALA A 365 27.89 13.90 -6.55
N GLN A 366 28.41 14.09 -7.77
CA GLN A 366 27.59 13.81 -8.94
C GLN A 366 27.05 12.38 -8.81
N PRO A 367 25.74 12.16 -9.09
CA PRO A 367 25.19 10.82 -9.07
C PRO A 367 26.09 9.93 -9.91
N SER A 368 26.52 8.80 -9.34
CA SER A 368 27.40 7.88 -10.05
C SER A 368 26.78 7.55 -11.41
N PRO A 369 27.57 7.21 -12.44
CA PRO A 369 27.03 6.81 -13.74
C PRO A 369 25.96 5.72 -13.64
N ALA A 370 26.04 4.86 -12.61
CA ALA A 370 25.01 3.89 -12.27
C ALA A 370 23.70 4.55 -11.79
N ILE A 371 23.76 5.53 -10.89
CA ILE A 371 22.58 6.28 -10.43
C ILE A 371 21.98 7.12 -11.57
N ALA A 372 22.81 7.72 -12.42
CA ALA A 372 22.35 8.46 -13.60
C ALA A 372 21.62 7.55 -14.60
N ALA A 373 22.11 6.32 -14.81
CA ALA A 373 21.45 5.31 -15.64
C ALA A 373 20.13 4.82 -15.03
N VAL A 374 20.05 4.65 -13.70
CA VAL A 374 18.82 4.30 -12.99
C VAL A 374 17.78 5.43 -13.08
N ILE A 375 18.18 6.69 -12.92
CA ILE A 375 17.30 7.85 -13.11
C ILE A 375 16.80 7.94 -14.56
N ALA A 376 17.66 7.66 -15.54
CA ALA A 376 17.27 7.61 -16.95
C ALA A 376 16.30 6.45 -17.25
N ALA A 377 16.51 5.28 -16.64
CA ALA A 377 15.61 4.14 -16.75
C ALA A 377 14.26 4.38 -16.07
N ALA A 378 14.23 5.08 -14.92
CA ALA A 378 13.00 5.48 -14.23
C ALA A 378 12.19 6.53 -15.01
N ARG A 379 12.81 7.25 -15.96
CA ARG A 379 12.15 8.18 -16.90
C ARG A 379 11.63 7.50 -18.15
N ALA A 380 12.07 6.26 -18.45
CA ALA A 380 11.49 5.49 -19.53
C ALA A 380 10.07 5.07 -19.14
N PRO A 381 9.08 5.08 -20.07
CA PRO A 381 7.76 4.52 -19.80
C PRO A 381 7.93 3.09 -19.31
N GLN A 382 7.56 2.84 -18.06
CA GLN A 382 7.52 1.48 -17.53
C GLN A 382 6.52 0.68 -18.38
N PRO A 383 6.82 -0.57 -18.74
CA PRO A 383 5.80 -1.43 -19.33
C PRO A 383 4.63 -1.51 -18.33
N ALA A 384 3.42 -1.33 -18.84
CA ALA A 384 2.21 -1.43 -18.02
C ALA A 384 2.22 -2.76 -17.24
N PRO A 385 1.73 -2.79 -16.00
CA PRO A 385 1.62 -4.03 -15.24
C PRO A 385 0.91 -5.08 -16.11
N GLN A 386 1.50 -6.28 -16.19
CA GLN A 386 0.87 -7.39 -16.88
C GLN A 386 -0.42 -7.74 -16.13
N PRO A 387 -1.60 -7.66 -16.76
CA PRO A 387 -2.86 -7.97 -16.09
C PRO A 387 -2.86 -9.44 -15.63
N SER A 388 -3.63 -9.78 -14.60
CA SER A 388 -3.79 -11.18 -14.21
C SER A 388 -4.58 -11.96 -15.29
N PRO A 389 -4.39 -13.29 -15.42
CA PRO A 389 -5.20 -14.11 -16.33
C PRO A 389 -6.68 -13.92 -16.13
N GLU A 390 -7.10 -13.82 -14.88
CA GLU A 390 -8.49 -13.64 -14.47
C GLU A 390 -9.06 -12.32 -14.97
N ALA A 391 -8.26 -11.25 -14.98
CA ALA A 391 -8.68 -9.94 -15.48
C ALA A 391 -8.92 -9.89 -16.97
N VAL A 392 -7.97 -10.43 -17.74
CA VAL A 392 -8.08 -10.50 -19.19
C VAL A 392 -9.26 -11.40 -19.58
N LEU A 393 -9.45 -12.50 -18.86
CA LEU A 393 -10.59 -13.40 -19.06
C LEU A 393 -11.92 -12.75 -18.69
N LEU A 394 -11.97 -11.92 -17.65
CA LEU A 394 -13.19 -11.22 -17.30
C LEU A 394 -13.59 -10.18 -18.34
N ALA A 395 -12.63 -9.40 -18.85
CA ALA A 395 -12.86 -8.48 -19.96
C ALA A 395 -13.30 -9.22 -21.24
N ALA A 396 -12.74 -10.42 -21.48
CA ALA A 396 -13.18 -11.29 -22.56
C ALA A 396 -14.62 -11.80 -22.36
N LEU A 397 -15.01 -12.10 -21.11
CA LEU A 397 -16.33 -12.63 -20.75
C LEU A 397 -17.43 -11.58 -20.68
N SER A 398 -17.09 -10.28 -20.65
CA SER A 398 -18.09 -9.20 -20.73
C SER A 398 -18.59 -8.95 -22.15
N ALA A 399 -18.00 -9.56 -23.18
CA ALA A 399 -18.51 -9.49 -24.54
C ALA A 399 -19.77 -10.35 -24.70
N ASP A 400 -20.77 -9.83 -25.39
CA ASP A 400 -22.07 -10.50 -25.60
C ASP A 400 -21.95 -11.87 -26.32
N ASP A 401 -20.85 -12.08 -27.06
CA ASP A 401 -20.58 -13.28 -27.86
C ASP A 401 -19.49 -14.19 -27.26
N ALA A 402 -19.14 -13.98 -25.99
CA ALA A 402 -18.11 -14.73 -25.31
C ALA A 402 -18.51 -16.21 -25.12
N THR A 403 -17.62 -17.12 -25.52
CA THR A 403 -17.79 -18.56 -25.32
C THR A 403 -16.61 -19.17 -24.56
N VAL A 404 -16.90 -20.12 -23.66
CA VAL A 404 -15.90 -20.85 -22.87
C VAL A 404 -15.99 -22.34 -23.14
N THR A 405 -14.86 -22.96 -23.48
CA THR A 405 -14.76 -24.41 -23.66
C THR A 405 -13.74 -24.97 -22.66
N ARG A 406 -14.21 -25.81 -21.73
CA ARG A 406 -13.36 -26.53 -20.76
C ARG A 406 -12.78 -27.80 -21.38
N GLY A 407 -11.57 -28.17 -20.98
CA GLY A 407 -10.88 -29.35 -21.51
C GLY A 407 -10.53 -29.22 -22.99
N ALA A 408 -10.49 -27.99 -23.52
CA ALA A 408 -10.03 -27.74 -24.87
C ALA A 408 -8.53 -28.03 -24.93
N ALA A 409 -8.10 -28.79 -25.94
CA ALA A 409 -6.68 -28.94 -26.20
C ALA A 409 -6.12 -27.55 -26.61
N PRO A 410 -4.99 -27.10 -26.05
CA PRO A 410 -4.34 -25.88 -26.50
C PRO A 410 -3.91 -26.00 -27.96
N SER A 411 -3.77 -24.86 -28.64
CA SER A 411 -3.14 -24.86 -29.96
C SER A 411 -1.66 -25.29 -29.83
N PRO A 412 -1.04 -25.84 -30.89
CA PRO A 412 0.38 -26.21 -30.84
C PRO A 412 1.31 -25.06 -30.45
N VAL A 413 0.96 -23.82 -30.83
CA VAL A 413 1.75 -22.63 -30.50
C VAL A 413 1.59 -22.21 -29.04
N ASP A 414 0.38 -22.32 -28.46
CA ASP A 414 0.14 -22.03 -27.05
C ASP A 414 0.76 -23.11 -26.15
N ALA A 415 0.71 -24.38 -26.58
CA ALA A 415 1.38 -25.48 -25.89
C ALA A 415 2.90 -25.30 -25.85
N ALA A 416 3.51 -24.86 -26.95
CA ALA A 416 4.94 -24.55 -27.02
C ALA A 416 5.31 -23.36 -26.13
N ALA A 417 4.50 -22.30 -26.13
CA ALA A 417 4.71 -21.15 -25.25
C ALA A 417 4.60 -21.52 -23.76
N PHE A 418 3.63 -22.36 -23.41
CA PHE A 418 3.48 -22.89 -22.07
C PHE A 418 4.66 -23.75 -21.62
N ALA A 419 5.20 -24.59 -22.51
CA ALA A 419 6.41 -25.36 -22.21
C ALA A 419 7.61 -24.46 -21.90
N GLY A 420 7.76 -23.34 -22.63
CA GLY A 420 8.78 -22.33 -22.35
C GLY A 420 8.60 -21.66 -20.98
N GLU A 421 7.37 -21.35 -20.57
CA GLU A 421 7.10 -20.83 -19.23
C GLU A 421 7.38 -21.86 -18.13
N ALA A 422 7.01 -23.13 -18.35
CA ALA A 422 7.28 -24.21 -17.41
C ALA A 422 8.79 -24.39 -17.15
N GLU A 423 9.61 -24.35 -18.20
CA GLU A 423 11.07 -24.36 -18.10
C GLU A 423 11.60 -23.16 -17.30
N ARG A 424 11.06 -21.96 -17.56
CA ARG A 424 11.45 -20.72 -16.87
C ARG A 424 11.24 -20.80 -15.35
N VAL A 425 10.14 -21.40 -14.90
CA VAL A 425 9.82 -21.52 -13.47
C VAL A 425 10.30 -22.83 -12.85
N GLY A 426 10.87 -23.72 -13.66
CA GLY A 426 11.46 -24.97 -13.19
C GLY A 426 10.45 -26.00 -12.70
N PHE A 427 9.22 -26.03 -13.25
CA PHE A 427 8.32 -27.18 -13.05
C PHE A 427 8.31 -28.10 -14.26
N ASP A 428 8.09 -29.39 -14.02
CA ASP A 428 7.93 -30.39 -15.09
C ASP A 428 6.46 -30.45 -15.53
N PRO A 429 6.11 -29.96 -16.74
CA PRO A 429 4.73 -29.95 -17.22
C PRO A 429 4.16 -31.37 -17.42
N GLY A 430 5.00 -32.40 -17.57
CA GLY A 430 4.57 -33.79 -17.67
C GLY A 430 4.09 -34.39 -16.35
N SER A 431 4.49 -33.78 -15.22
CA SER A 431 4.10 -34.21 -13.86
C SER A 431 3.04 -33.31 -13.21
N ALA A 432 2.72 -32.18 -13.84
CA ALA A 432 1.75 -31.23 -13.34
C ALA A 432 0.32 -31.56 -13.83
N SER A 433 -0.67 -31.31 -12.99
CA SER A 433 -2.07 -31.28 -13.42
C SER A 433 -2.33 -29.95 -14.12
N VAL A 434 -2.74 -29.99 -15.39
CA VAL A 434 -3.07 -28.79 -16.18
C VAL A 434 -4.53 -28.82 -16.63
N ASP A 435 -5.34 -27.86 -16.20
CA ASP A 435 -6.70 -27.61 -16.69
C ASP A 435 -6.69 -26.54 -17.77
N TRP A 436 -6.89 -26.96 -19.01
CA TRP A 436 -6.95 -26.06 -20.17
C TRP A 436 -8.37 -25.57 -20.45
N ARG A 437 -8.49 -24.27 -20.73
CA ARG A 437 -9.74 -23.63 -21.12
C ARG A 437 -9.53 -22.68 -22.29
N SER A 438 -10.41 -22.76 -23.28
CA SER A 438 -10.44 -21.83 -24.40
C SER A 438 -11.53 -20.79 -24.20
N TYR A 439 -11.22 -19.54 -24.53
CA TYR A 439 -12.15 -18.41 -24.50
C TYR A 439 -12.16 -17.74 -25.86
N ALA A 440 -13.33 -17.51 -26.43
CA ALA A 440 -13.45 -16.85 -27.73
C ALA A 440 -14.52 -15.75 -27.67
N PHE A 441 -14.17 -14.54 -28.08
CA PHE A 441 -15.01 -13.35 -27.95
C PHE A 441 -14.67 -12.32 -29.03
N THR A 442 -15.54 -11.34 -29.25
CA THR A 442 -15.26 -10.18 -30.09
C THR A 442 -14.89 -8.99 -29.20
N ASP A 443 -13.74 -8.36 -29.45
CA ASP A 443 -13.32 -7.18 -28.69
C ASP A 443 -14.06 -5.90 -29.12
N GLU A 444 -13.85 -4.80 -28.39
CA GLU A 444 -14.47 -3.49 -28.67
C GLU A 444 -14.12 -2.94 -30.06
N ALA A 445 -13.03 -3.40 -30.66
CA ALA A 445 -12.61 -3.03 -32.01
C ALA A 445 -13.22 -3.95 -33.09
N GLY A 446 -14.10 -4.89 -32.70
CA GLY A 446 -14.77 -5.81 -33.61
C GLY A 446 -13.92 -7.00 -34.05
N ASN A 447 -12.76 -7.24 -33.43
CA ASN A 447 -11.90 -8.36 -33.79
C ASN A 447 -12.26 -9.61 -32.99
N ARG A 448 -12.30 -10.76 -33.66
CA ARG A 448 -12.44 -12.06 -32.98
C ARG A 448 -11.12 -12.44 -32.31
N ARG A 449 -11.17 -12.66 -31.00
CA ARG A 449 -10.04 -13.00 -30.13
C ARG A 449 -10.20 -14.42 -29.61
N ASN A 450 -9.09 -15.14 -29.43
CA ASN A 450 -9.08 -16.49 -28.85
C ASN A 450 -7.97 -16.58 -27.79
N LEU A 451 -8.36 -16.87 -26.55
CA LEU A 451 -7.44 -17.02 -25.42
C LEU A 451 -7.40 -18.47 -24.94
N GLN A 452 -6.22 -18.93 -24.52
CA GLN A 452 -6.02 -20.23 -23.89
C GLN A 452 -5.51 -20.03 -22.46
N LEU A 453 -6.30 -20.46 -21.47
CA LEU A 453 -5.90 -20.50 -20.07
C LEU A 453 -5.36 -21.88 -19.71
N ALA A 454 -4.18 -21.94 -19.11
CA ALA A 454 -3.62 -23.10 -18.44
C ALA A 454 -3.60 -22.86 -16.92
N ASN A 455 -4.42 -23.59 -16.17
CA ASN A 455 -4.32 -23.65 -14.72
C ASN A 455 -3.49 -24.86 -14.32
N VAL A 456 -2.38 -24.61 -13.64
CA VAL A 456 -1.37 -25.59 -13.26
C VAL A 456 -1.42 -25.84 -11.76
N SER A 457 -1.34 -27.10 -11.37
CA SER A 457 -1.07 -27.50 -10.00
C SER A 457 -0.04 -28.64 -10.01
N GLN A 458 1.05 -28.47 -9.27
CA GLN A 458 2.06 -29.50 -9.07
C GLN A 458 2.33 -29.65 -7.57
N GLU A 459 2.10 -30.84 -7.04
CA GLU A 459 2.53 -31.19 -5.69
C GLU A 459 3.90 -31.86 -5.76
N SER A 460 4.80 -31.43 -4.88
CA SER A 460 6.12 -32.02 -4.70
C SER A 460 6.38 -32.26 -3.22
N ASN A 461 7.47 -32.98 -2.92
CA ASN A 461 7.89 -33.22 -1.53
C ASN A 461 8.30 -31.92 -0.80
N THR A 462 8.64 -30.86 -1.53
CA THR A 462 9.13 -29.58 -0.99
C THR A 462 8.06 -28.48 -0.97
N GLY A 463 6.87 -28.72 -1.55
CA GLY A 463 5.81 -27.73 -1.61
C GLY A 463 4.77 -27.98 -2.70
N VAL A 464 3.81 -27.06 -2.78
CA VAL A 464 2.77 -27.02 -3.82
C VAL A 464 3.00 -25.79 -4.69
N PHE A 465 3.17 -26.02 -5.99
CA PHE A 465 3.14 -24.98 -7.01
C PHE A 465 1.73 -24.90 -7.61
N ARG A 466 1.20 -23.67 -7.73
CA ARG A 466 -0.01 -23.37 -8.49
C ARG A 466 0.26 -22.20 -9.40
N GLY A 467 -0.20 -22.25 -10.63
CA GLY A 467 -0.04 -21.14 -11.57
C GLY A 467 -1.19 -21.06 -12.55
N SER A 468 -1.45 -19.86 -13.07
CA SER A 468 -2.43 -19.59 -14.11
C SER A 468 -1.71 -18.85 -15.23
N TYR A 469 -1.80 -19.34 -16.46
CA TYR A 469 -1.12 -18.75 -17.62
C TYR A 469 -2.13 -18.55 -18.74
N LEU A 470 -2.19 -17.35 -19.30
CA LEU A 470 -3.11 -17.00 -20.36
C LEU A 470 -2.34 -16.67 -21.64
N PHE A 471 -2.69 -17.35 -22.72
CA PHE A 471 -2.03 -17.22 -24.01
C PHE A 471 -3.00 -16.73 -25.09
N GLU A 472 -2.44 -16.10 -26.10
CA GLU A 472 -3.10 -15.76 -27.34
C GLU A 472 -2.13 -15.99 -28.51
N ALA A 473 -2.45 -16.96 -29.37
CA ALA A 473 -1.67 -17.26 -30.57
C ALA A 473 -0.16 -17.45 -30.28
N GLY A 474 0.17 -18.17 -29.20
CA GLY A 474 1.54 -18.45 -28.75
C GLY A 474 2.19 -17.32 -27.96
N ARG A 475 1.50 -16.21 -27.71
CA ARG A 475 2.00 -15.11 -26.88
C ARG A 475 1.41 -15.20 -25.47
N LEU A 476 2.25 -15.16 -24.44
CA LEU A 476 1.79 -14.99 -23.06
C LEU A 476 1.18 -13.60 -22.90
N VAL A 477 -0.08 -13.56 -22.47
CA VAL A 477 -0.87 -12.33 -22.29
C VAL A 477 -0.94 -11.95 -20.81
N ALA A 478 -0.97 -12.94 -19.93
CA ALA A 478 -1.07 -12.77 -18.49
C ALA A 478 -0.60 -14.02 -17.75
N ARG A 479 -0.10 -13.86 -16.51
CA ARG A 479 0.22 -14.99 -15.63
C ARG A 479 0.02 -14.65 -14.15
N GLN A 480 -0.16 -15.67 -13.33
CA GLN A 480 -0.18 -15.57 -11.87
C GLN A 480 0.41 -16.85 -11.28
N GLU A 481 1.29 -16.75 -10.29
CA GLU A 481 2.07 -17.87 -9.77
C GLU A 481 2.06 -17.88 -8.24
N PHE A 482 1.91 -19.05 -7.66
CA PHE A 482 1.87 -19.29 -6.23
C PHE A 482 2.76 -20.48 -5.89
N THR A 483 3.69 -20.29 -4.96
CA THR A 483 4.48 -21.39 -4.41
C THR A 483 4.31 -21.42 -2.89
N ALA A 484 3.72 -22.49 -2.39
CA ALA A 484 3.65 -22.76 -0.96
C ALA A 484 4.69 -23.82 -0.61
N ARG A 485 5.72 -23.47 0.17
CA ARG A 485 6.63 -24.46 0.77
C ARG A 485 5.91 -25.10 1.96
N ARG A 486 6.05 -26.43 2.11
CA ARG A 486 5.50 -27.15 3.26
C ARG A 486 6.16 -26.73 4.56
#